data_AF-A0A2N4SZ08-F1
#
_entry.id   AF-A0A2N4SZ08-F1
#
_cell.length_a   1.000
_cell.length_b   1.000
_cell.length_c   1.000
_cell.angle_alpha   90.00
_cell.angle_beta   90.00
_cell.angle_gamma   90.00
#
_symmetry.space_group_name_H-M   'P 1'
#
loop_
_entity.id
_entity.type
_entity.pdbx_description
1 polymer ?
#
loop_
_entity_poly.entity_id
_entity_poly.type
_entity_poly.pdbx_seq_one_letter_code
_entity_poly.pdbx_strand_id
1 'polypeptide(L)'
;MPRSVPRAARDRWAGLLPTTVPPPADRARLAALPEPARRWLEHAVPPGTPAWTTAEVVMTGRIRLGGRWRRFRARQLLAPGRGFVWAARTRVLGPPERLWAGWDRGTARQAGGEFFRARIEGVILR
;
A
#
# COMPACT_ATOMS: atom_id res chain seq x y z
N MET A 1 10.59 11.00 4.32
CA MET A 1 10.87 9.77 3.53
C MET A 1 11.17 8.60 4.45
N PRO A 2 10.42 7.48 4.43
CA PRO A 2 10.69 6.34 5.31
C PRO A 2 12.01 5.65 4.98
N ARG A 3 12.80 5.28 6.00
CA ARG A 3 14.10 4.59 5.84
C ARG A 3 14.00 3.21 5.16
N SER A 4 12.81 2.61 5.12
CA SER A 4 12.57 1.35 4.45
C SER A 4 12.51 1.47 2.92
N VAL A 5 12.28 2.67 2.37
CA VAL A 5 12.15 2.90 0.94
C VAL A 5 13.55 3.02 0.29
N PRO A 6 13.92 2.10 -0.62
CA PRO A 6 15.20 2.16 -1.33
C PRO A 6 15.33 3.41 -2.17
N ARG A 7 16.56 3.89 -2.43
CA ARG A 7 16.81 5.11 -3.22
C ARG A 7 16.06 5.10 -4.55
N ALA A 8 16.11 3.98 -5.28
CA ALA A 8 15.42 3.79 -6.56
C ALA A 8 13.89 3.96 -6.51
N ALA A 9 13.26 3.78 -5.35
CA ALA A 9 11.81 3.89 -5.18
C ALA A 9 11.37 5.23 -4.56
N ARG A 10 12.31 6.14 -4.24
CA ARG A 10 11.99 7.40 -3.55
C ARG A 10 11.22 8.37 -4.42
N ASP A 11 11.66 8.58 -5.66
CA ASP A 11 11.00 9.55 -6.55
C ASP A 11 9.58 9.08 -6.87
N ARG A 12 9.39 7.77 -7.04
CA ARG A 12 8.06 7.19 -7.22
C ARG A 12 7.20 7.34 -5.97
N TRP A 13 7.75 7.08 -4.79
CA TRP A 13 7.04 7.28 -3.53
C TRP A 13 6.61 8.74 -3.37
N ALA A 14 7.52 9.68 -3.64
CA ALA A 14 7.22 11.11 -3.58
C ALA A 14 6.11 11.50 -4.57
N GLY A 15 6.19 10.99 -5.81
CA GLY A 15 5.18 11.24 -6.84
C GLY A 15 3.79 10.68 -6.51
N LEU A 16 3.68 9.65 -5.66
CA LEU A 16 2.39 9.12 -5.22
C LEU A 16 1.80 9.84 -4.02
N LEU A 17 2.60 10.58 -3.25
CA LEU A 17 2.08 11.35 -2.13
C LEU A 17 1.17 12.48 -2.63
N PRO A 18 0.04 12.73 -1.97
CA PRO A 18 -0.77 13.89 -2.25
C PRO A 18 -0.05 15.15 -1.80
N THR A 19 -0.25 16.23 -2.56
CA THR A 19 0.33 17.56 -2.28
C THR A 19 -0.58 18.41 -1.40
N THR A 20 -1.86 18.06 -1.30
CA THR A 20 -2.88 18.77 -0.52
C THR A 20 -3.82 17.78 0.17
N VAL A 21 -4.49 18.23 1.23
CA VAL A 21 -5.59 17.47 1.83
C VAL A 21 -6.76 17.47 0.84
N PRO A 22 -7.33 16.30 0.50
CA PRO A 22 -8.45 16.25 -0.44
C PRO A 22 -9.71 16.86 0.19
N PRO A 23 -10.64 17.39 -0.63
CA PRO A 23 -11.94 17.82 -0.13
C PRO A 23 -12.70 16.64 0.49
N PRO A 24 -13.75 16.91 1.29
CA PRO A 24 -14.63 15.88 1.82
C PRO A 24 -15.18 14.95 0.74
N ALA A 25 -15.42 13.69 1.10
CA ALA A 25 -16.01 12.70 0.21
C ALA A 25 -17.37 13.17 -0.33
N ASP A 26 -17.51 13.12 -1.65
CA ASP A 26 -18.71 13.53 -2.35
C ASP A 26 -19.88 12.58 -2.03
N ARG A 27 -20.86 13.08 -1.29
CA ARG A 27 -22.05 12.31 -0.90
C ARG A 27 -22.94 11.96 -2.09
N ALA A 28 -22.94 12.75 -3.15
CA ALA A 28 -23.70 12.42 -4.35
C ALA A 28 -23.16 11.15 -5.02
N ARG A 29 -21.84 10.91 -4.95
CA ARG A 29 -21.25 9.64 -5.43
C ARG A 29 -21.67 8.44 -4.60
N LEU A 30 -21.80 8.60 -3.28
CA LEU A 30 -22.33 7.53 -2.43
C LEU A 30 -23.80 7.24 -2.73
N ALA A 31 -24.58 8.29 -3.00
CA ALA A 31 -26.01 8.17 -3.32
C ALA A 31 -26.28 7.34 -4.59
N ALA A 32 -25.35 7.36 -5.55
CA ALA A 32 -25.41 6.61 -6.81
C ALA A 32 -25.06 5.12 -6.68
N LEU A 33 -24.62 4.65 -5.51
CA LEU A 33 -24.27 3.25 -5.29
C LEU A 33 -25.53 2.39 -5.03
N PRO A 34 -25.48 1.07 -5.32
CA PRO A 34 -26.52 0.15 -4.90
C PRO A 34 -26.79 0.26 -3.40
N GLU A 35 -28.05 0.08 -2.99
CA GLU A 35 -28.51 0.33 -1.61
C GLU A 35 -27.58 -0.27 -0.54
N PRO A 36 -27.12 -1.54 -0.64
CA PRO A 36 -26.33 -2.13 0.44
C PRO A 36 -24.96 -1.48 0.59
N ALA A 37 -24.33 -1.12 -0.54
CA ALA A 37 -23.04 -0.45 -0.57
C ALA A 37 -23.15 0.98 -0.08
N ARG A 38 -24.20 1.70 -0.51
CA ARG A 38 -24.50 3.06 -0.03
C ARG A 38 -24.69 3.05 1.48
N ARG A 39 -25.64 2.27 2.01
CA ARG A 39 -25.94 2.22 3.45
C ARG A 39 -24.69 1.92 4.28
N TRP A 40 -23.88 0.95 3.85
CA TRP A 40 -22.64 0.61 4.54
C TRP A 40 -21.62 1.75 4.50
N LEU A 41 -21.36 2.35 3.34
CA LEU A 41 -20.41 3.46 3.21
C LEU A 41 -20.86 4.72 3.94
N GLU A 42 -22.16 5.02 3.93
CA GLU A 42 -22.70 6.17 4.65
C GLU A 42 -22.57 6.03 6.16
N HIS A 43 -22.65 4.79 6.68
CA HIS A 43 -22.39 4.48 8.07
C HIS A 43 -20.89 4.49 8.40
N ALA A 44 -20.06 3.90 7.53
CA ALA A 44 -18.63 3.72 7.76
C ALA A 44 -17.81 4.99 7.53
N VAL A 45 -18.31 5.95 6.73
CA VAL A 45 -17.63 7.19 6.36
C VAL A 45 -18.41 8.38 6.92
N PRO A 46 -17.97 8.94 8.08
CA PRO A 46 -18.60 10.11 8.66
C PRO A 46 -18.65 11.30 7.70
N PRO A 47 -19.68 12.16 7.78
CA PRO A 47 -19.73 13.41 7.04
C PRO A 47 -18.46 14.26 7.28
N GLY A 48 -17.97 14.92 6.24
CA GLY A 48 -16.75 15.73 6.31
C GLY A 48 -15.44 14.94 6.21
N THR A 49 -15.48 13.60 6.17
CA THR A 49 -14.27 12.78 5.99
C THR A 49 -13.56 13.16 4.67
N PRO A 50 -12.28 13.56 4.70
CA PRO A 50 -11.51 13.83 3.49
C PRO A 50 -11.51 12.63 2.55
N ALA A 51 -11.64 12.87 1.25
CA ALA A 51 -11.59 11.83 0.22
C ALA A 51 -10.15 11.34 0.00
N TRP A 52 -9.56 10.71 1.02
CA TRP A 52 -8.18 10.24 1.01
C TRP A 52 -7.87 9.42 -0.24
N THR A 53 -6.85 9.85 -0.97
CA THR A 53 -6.49 9.26 -2.27
C THR A 53 -5.30 8.32 -2.16
N THR A 54 -4.63 8.34 -1.02
CA THR A 54 -3.44 7.55 -0.77
C THR A 54 -3.52 6.90 0.62
N ALA A 55 -3.09 5.64 0.72
CA ALA A 55 -2.97 4.93 1.98
C ALA A 55 -1.54 4.43 2.16
N GLU A 56 -0.90 4.81 3.26
CA GLU A 56 0.37 4.24 3.69
C GLU A 56 0.12 3.12 4.70
N VAL A 57 0.45 1.90 4.32
CA VAL A 57 0.26 0.68 5.11
C VAL A 57 1.60 0.23 5.67
N VAL A 58 1.66 -0.01 6.98
CA VAL A 58 2.79 -0.65 7.65
C VAL A 58 2.44 -2.10 7.91
N MET A 59 3.33 -3.02 7.57
CA MET A 59 3.07 -4.45 7.72
C MET A 59 4.30 -5.25 8.15
N THR A 60 4.03 -6.36 8.82
CA THR A 60 5.05 -7.39 9.09
C THR A 60 4.59 -8.73 8.54
N GLY A 61 5.53 -9.60 8.22
CA GLY A 61 5.16 -10.83 7.55
C GLY A 61 6.28 -11.83 7.33
N ARG A 62 5.94 -12.85 6.53
CA ARG A 62 6.89 -13.82 5.98
C ARG A 62 6.79 -13.81 4.46
N ILE A 63 7.93 -13.82 3.78
CA ILE A 63 8.03 -13.85 2.32
C ILE A 63 8.92 -15.04 1.91
N ARG A 64 8.58 -15.72 0.82
CA ARG A 64 9.36 -16.85 0.30
C ARG A 64 10.41 -16.35 -0.69
N LEU A 65 11.69 -16.47 -0.33
CA LEU A 65 12.84 -16.05 -1.14
C LEU A 65 13.87 -17.16 -1.21
N GLY A 66 14.30 -17.53 -2.43
CA GLY A 66 15.24 -18.64 -2.64
C GLY A 66 14.75 -19.95 -2.02
N GLY A 67 13.44 -20.22 -2.12
CA GLY A 67 12.81 -21.43 -1.56
C GLY A 67 12.60 -21.42 -0.04
N ARG A 68 13.02 -20.38 0.70
CA ARG A 68 12.90 -20.31 2.17
C ARG A 68 11.97 -19.19 2.62
N TRP A 69 11.19 -19.43 3.68
CA TRP A 69 10.38 -18.40 4.34
C TRP A 69 11.25 -17.49 5.21
N ARG A 70 11.14 -16.18 5.00
CA ARG A 70 11.91 -15.16 5.73
C ARG A 70 11.01 -14.10 6.30
N ARG A 71 11.29 -13.66 7.52
CA ARG A 71 10.56 -12.53 8.13
C ARG A 71 10.88 -11.25 7.36
N PHE A 72 9.88 -10.38 7.21
CA PHE A 72 10.06 -9.05 6.67
C PHE A 72 9.25 -8.01 7.46
N ARG A 73 9.67 -6.75 7.35
CA ARG A 73 8.85 -5.57 7.65
C ARG A 73 8.74 -4.74 6.38
N ALA A 74 7.54 -4.30 6.04
CA ALA A 74 7.32 -3.49 4.85
C ALA A 74 6.48 -2.24 5.12
N ARG A 75 6.66 -1.25 4.26
CA ARG A 75 5.75 -0.11 4.10
C ARG A 75 5.26 -0.10 2.66
N GLN A 76 3.96 0.07 2.49
CA GLN A 76 3.32 0.17 1.19
C GLN A 76 2.60 1.50 1.08
N LEU A 77 2.88 2.26 0.03
CA LEU A 77 2.08 3.40 -0.37
C LEU A 77 1.17 2.96 -1.51
N LEU A 78 -0.14 3.03 -1.32
CA LEU A 78 -1.16 2.70 -2.29
C LEU A 78 -1.87 3.98 -2.73
N ALA A 79 -1.89 4.27 -4.02
CA ALA A 79 -2.66 5.36 -4.61
C ALA A 79 -3.52 4.79 -5.75
N PRO A 80 -4.78 4.40 -5.48
CA PRO A 80 -5.67 3.81 -6.49
C PRO A 80 -5.70 4.64 -7.78
N GLY A 81 -5.65 3.98 -8.93
CA GLY A 81 -5.59 4.63 -10.25
C GLY A 81 -4.24 5.27 -10.62
N ARG A 82 -3.31 5.46 -9.67
CA ARG A 82 -1.98 6.07 -9.91
C ARG A 82 -0.83 5.06 -9.76
N GLY A 83 -1.00 4.06 -8.91
CA GLY A 83 -0.06 2.96 -8.69
C GLY A 83 0.21 2.68 -7.22
N PHE A 84 1.27 1.91 -6.95
CA PHE A 84 1.72 1.63 -5.59
C PHE A 84 3.25 1.52 -5.51
N VAL A 85 3.78 1.72 -4.31
CA VAL A 85 5.16 1.39 -3.95
C VAL A 85 5.12 0.51 -2.71
N TRP A 86 5.68 -0.69 -2.80
CA TRP A 86 5.89 -1.60 -1.69
C TRP A 86 7.38 -1.71 -1.41
N ALA A 87 7.80 -1.41 -0.18
CA ALA A 87 9.19 -1.43 0.22
C ALA A 87 9.35 -2.29 1.46
N ALA A 88 10.11 -3.39 1.35
CA ALA A 88 10.32 -4.33 2.42
C ALA A 88 11.79 -4.48 2.79
N ARG A 89 12.01 -4.82 4.05
CA ARG A 89 13.31 -5.19 4.58
C ARG A 89 13.23 -6.60 5.13
N THR A 90 14.12 -7.44 4.66
CA THR A 90 14.29 -8.82 5.13
C THR A 90 15.74 -9.06 5.54
N ARG A 91 15.99 -10.15 6.26
CA ARG A 91 17.35 -10.64 6.53
C ARG A 91 17.55 -11.91 5.70
N VAL A 92 18.26 -11.77 4.58
CA VAL A 92 18.89 -12.90 3.87
C VAL A 92 20.33 -13.01 4.40
N LEU A 93 20.96 -14.20 4.36
CA LEU A 93 22.30 -14.41 4.94
C LEU A 93 23.24 -13.23 4.62
N GLY A 94 23.68 -12.49 5.65
CA GLY A 94 24.43 -11.24 5.48
C GLY A 94 23.66 -9.97 5.89
N PRO A 95 24.09 -8.77 5.44
CA PRO A 95 23.44 -7.50 5.78
C PRO A 95 21.98 -7.47 5.29
N PRO A 96 21.10 -6.67 5.93
CA PRO A 96 19.68 -6.65 5.59
C PRO A 96 19.46 -6.22 4.14
N GLU A 97 18.96 -7.15 3.33
CA GLU A 97 18.53 -6.88 1.97
C GLU A 97 17.25 -6.01 1.98
N ARG A 98 17.26 -4.96 1.16
CA ARG A 98 16.12 -4.10 0.92
C ARG A 98 15.46 -4.51 -0.39
N LEU A 99 14.25 -5.02 -0.29
CA LEU A 99 13.40 -5.38 -1.42
C LEU A 99 12.42 -4.24 -1.69
N TRP A 100 12.11 -4.01 -2.95
CA TRP A 100 11.04 -3.10 -3.34
C TRP A 100 10.34 -3.63 -4.58
N ALA A 101 9.05 -3.36 -4.66
CA ALA A 101 8.21 -3.63 -5.80
C ALA A 101 7.27 -2.43 -5.99
N GLY A 102 6.97 -2.07 -7.22
CA GLY A 102 6.03 -0.99 -7.51
C GLY A 102 5.30 -1.28 -8.80
N TRP A 103 4.26 -0.49 -9.08
CA TRP A 103 3.66 -0.50 -10.41
C TRP A 103 4.57 0.27 -11.38
N ASP A 104 5.41 -0.49 -12.09
CA ASP A 104 6.01 -0.18 -13.38
C ASP A 104 5.81 -1.40 -14.32
N ARG A 105 5.82 -1.20 -15.64
CA ARG A 105 5.80 -2.33 -16.58
C ARG A 105 7.12 -3.09 -16.40
N GLY A 106 7.12 -4.26 -15.75
CA GLY A 106 8.30 -5.14 -15.82
C GLY A 106 8.65 -6.04 -14.63
N THR A 107 7.70 -6.58 -13.87
CA THR A 107 8.01 -7.77 -13.06
C THR A 107 7.24 -8.98 -13.61
N ALA A 108 7.98 -10.03 -13.99
CA ALA A 108 7.37 -11.27 -14.43
C ALA A 108 6.46 -11.81 -13.32
N ARG A 109 5.22 -12.18 -13.67
CA ARG A 109 4.32 -12.88 -12.76
C ARG A 109 5.05 -14.14 -12.27
N GLN A 110 5.18 -14.31 -10.96
CA GLN A 110 5.61 -15.60 -10.44
C GLN A 110 4.53 -16.66 -10.74
N ALA A 111 4.97 -17.86 -11.11
CA ALA A 111 4.10 -19.03 -11.20
C ALA A 111 3.38 -19.22 -9.86
N GLY A 112 2.11 -19.61 -9.92
CA GLY A 112 1.19 -19.64 -8.77
C GLY A 112 1.76 -20.32 -7.52
N GLY A 113 1.26 -19.91 -6.36
CA GLY A 113 1.70 -20.37 -5.05
C GLY A 113 1.73 -19.22 -4.04
N GLU A 114 1.71 -19.56 -2.76
CA GLU A 114 1.77 -18.54 -1.70
C GLU A 114 3.17 -17.91 -1.64
N PHE A 115 3.26 -16.62 -1.98
CA PHE A 115 4.52 -15.87 -2.04
C PHE A 115 4.81 -15.08 -0.76
N PHE A 116 3.78 -14.55 -0.10
CA PHE A 116 3.94 -13.83 1.16
C PHE A 116 2.71 -13.95 2.06
N ARG A 117 2.93 -13.83 3.37
CA ARG A 117 1.92 -13.65 4.43
C ARG A 117 2.23 -12.34 5.12
N ALA A 118 1.24 -11.47 5.27
CA ALA A 118 1.40 -10.20 5.96
C ALA A 118 0.29 -9.95 6.97
N ARG A 119 0.63 -9.29 8.07
CA ARG A 119 -0.29 -8.63 8.99
C ARG A 119 -0.12 -7.13 8.83
N ILE A 120 -1.23 -6.44 8.66
CA ILE A 120 -1.27 -4.97 8.70
C ILE A 120 -1.14 -4.54 10.16
N GLU A 121 -0.12 -3.74 10.44
CA GLU A 121 0.13 -3.20 11.79
C GLU A 121 -0.37 -1.77 11.93
N GLY A 122 -0.61 -1.09 10.82
CA GLY A 122 -1.13 0.28 10.81
C GLY A 122 -1.38 0.79 9.41
N VAL A 123 -2.28 1.76 9.33
CA VAL A 123 -2.64 2.47 8.10
C VAL A 123 -2.67 3.96 8.40
N ILE A 124 -2.05 4.75 7.53
CA ILE A 124 -2.09 6.22 7.56
C ILE A 124 -2.73 6.66 6.25
N LEU A 125 -3.87 7.34 6.35
CA LEU A 125 -4.54 7.91 5.19
C LEU A 125 -3.92 9.27 4.85
N ARG A 126 -3.76 9.52 3.55
CA ARG A 126 -3.09 10.69 2.99
C ARG A 126 -3.84 11.23 1.79
#